data_AF-A0A4U7EM24-F1
#
_entry.id   AF-A0A4U7EM24-F1
#
_cell.length_a   1.000
_cell.length_b   1.000
_cell.length_c   1.000
_cell.angle_alpha   90.00
_cell.angle_beta   90.00
_cell.angle_gamma   90.00
#
_symmetry.space_group_name_H-M   'P 1'
#
loop_
_entity.id
_entity.type
_entity.pdbx_description
1 polymer ?
#
loop_
_entity_poly.entity_id
_entity_poly.type
_entity_poly.pdbx_seq_one_letter_code
_entity_poly.pdbx_strand_id
1 'polypeptide(L)'
;MSTTSSSGIERTLRGCRPADVDPVVIDASDLDSTAPDHLRDLKQGLAARGYQPAAVATEAEFDAESTLERQREADRLRGLVRAASFLGAGRIEVRVDEATCEEVHTALAALAERADREGVELVRVEGDGAA
;
A
#
# COMPACT_ATOMS: atom_id res chain seq x y z
N MET A 1 -13.50 23.69 -5.94
CA MET A 1 -13.19 22.46 -6.68
C MET A 1 -14.36 21.52 -6.46
N SER A 2 -15.29 21.48 -7.41
CA SER A 2 -16.47 20.63 -7.33
C SER A 2 -16.17 19.32 -8.05
N THR A 3 -15.83 18.27 -7.30
CA THR A 3 -15.76 16.92 -7.84
C THR A 3 -17.18 16.38 -7.89
N THR A 4 -17.93 16.67 -8.95
CA THR A 4 -19.05 15.80 -9.32
C THR A 4 -18.44 14.44 -9.61
N SER A 5 -18.39 13.56 -8.60
CA SER A 5 -18.22 12.14 -8.83
C SER A 5 -19.18 11.77 -9.95
N SER A 6 -18.63 11.20 -11.03
CA SER A 6 -19.43 10.86 -12.21
C SER A 6 -20.64 10.06 -11.70
N SER A 7 -21.85 10.47 -12.08
CA SER A 7 -23.09 9.92 -11.53
C SER A 7 -23.20 8.38 -11.62
N GLY A 8 -22.38 7.74 -12.47
CA GLY A 8 -22.20 6.29 -12.53
C GLY A 8 -21.42 5.67 -11.36
N ILE A 9 -20.40 6.35 -10.82
CA ILE A 9 -19.60 5.86 -9.68
C ILE A 9 -20.48 5.81 -8.43
N GLU A 10 -21.18 6.90 -8.12
CA GLU A 10 -22.10 7.00 -6.98
C GLU A 10 -23.20 5.94 -7.00
N ARG A 11 -23.73 5.64 -8.20
CA ARG A 11 -24.72 4.58 -8.38
C ARG A 11 -24.13 3.20 -8.06
N THR A 12 -22.89 2.95 -8.48
CA THR A 12 -22.20 1.69 -8.23
C THR A 12 -21.93 1.49 -6.74
N LEU A 13 -21.38 2.52 -6.07
CA LEU A 13 -21.12 2.50 -4.63
C LEU A 13 -22.39 2.23 -3.81
N ARG A 14 -23.52 2.83 -4.19
CA ARG A 14 -24.81 2.59 -3.54
C ARG A 14 -25.33 1.16 -3.70
N GLY A 15 -24.97 0.49 -4.80
CA GLY A 15 -25.38 -0.88 -5.09
C GLY A 15 -24.52 -1.95 -4.40
N CYS A 16 -23.41 -1.54 -3.77
CA CYS A 16 -22.54 -2.46 -3.03
C CYS A 16 -23.28 -3.10 -1.85
N ARG A 17 -22.93 -4.35 -1.56
CA ARG A 17 -23.33 -5.07 -0.35
C ARG A 17 -22.09 -5.71 0.27
N PRO A 18 -22.07 -5.95 1.59
CA PRO A 18 -20.99 -6.71 2.21
C PRO A 18 -20.82 -8.08 1.55
N ALA A 19 -19.57 -8.49 1.39
CA ALA A 19 -19.22 -9.86 1.07
C ALA A 19 -18.87 -10.61 2.35
N ASP A 20 -19.10 -11.92 2.36
CA ASP A 20 -18.73 -12.81 3.46
C ASP A 20 -17.26 -13.27 3.27
N VAL A 21 -16.34 -12.35 3.54
CA VAL A 21 -14.87 -12.54 3.44
C VAL A 21 -14.21 -11.80 4.59
N ASP A 22 -13.10 -12.34 5.09
CA ASP A 22 -12.34 -11.70 6.16
C ASP A 22 -11.32 -10.71 5.57
N PRO A 23 -11.39 -9.41 5.90
CA PRO A 23 -10.36 -8.45 5.52
C PRO A 23 -9.06 -8.74 6.28
N VAL A 24 -7.93 -8.78 5.58
CA VAL A 24 -6.60 -9.04 6.17
C VAL A 24 -5.58 -7.97 5.81
N VAL A 25 -4.63 -7.74 6.71
CA VAL A 25 -3.42 -6.96 6.45
C VAL A 25 -2.30 -7.92 6.11
N ILE A 26 -1.56 -7.64 5.04
CA ILE A 26 -0.38 -8.41 4.65
C ILE A 26 0.84 -7.65 5.14
N ASP A 27 1.66 -8.28 5.97
CA ASP A 27 2.98 -7.73 6.30
C ASP A 27 3.92 -7.93 5.10
N ALA A 28 4.50 -6.85 4.60
CA ALA A 28 5.43 -6.89 3.47
C ALA A 28 6.72 -7.65 3.79
N SER A 29 7.09 -7.79 5.07
CA SER A 29 8.24 -8.59 5.49
C SER A 29 8.01 -10.10 5.32
N ASP A 30 6.75 -10.54 5.31
CA ASP A 30 6.35 -11.94 5.03
C ASP A 30 6.19 -12.22 3.52
N LEU A 31 6.37 -11.21 2.66
CA LEU A 31 6.35 -11.39 1.21
C LEU A 31 7.72 -11.83 0.71
N ASP A 32 7.84 -13.10 0.31
CA ASP A 32 9.06 -13.62 -0.32
C ASP A 32 9.38 -12.92 -1.65
N SER A 33 8.37 -12.41 -2.36
CA SER A 33 8.55 -11.78 -3.66
C SER A 33 7.37 -10.90 -4.09
N THR A 34 7.67 -9.81 -4.81
CA THR A 34 6.67 -9.02 -5.54
C THR A 34 6.55 -9.42 -7.02
N ALA A 35 7.11 -10.57 -7.41
CA ALA A 35 7.01 -11.06 -8.78
C ALA A 35 5.55 -11.45 -9.12
N PRO A 36 5.06 -11.23 -10.35
CA PRO A 36 3.67 -11.49 -10.70
C PRO A 36 3.19 -12.92 -10.46
N ASP A 37 4.03 -13.93 -10.69
CA ASP A 37 3.65 -15.34 -10.44
C ASP A 37 3.46 -15.62 -8.96
N HIS A 38 4.37 -15.13 -8.11
CA HIS A 38 4.23 -15.26 -6.66
C HIS A 38 2.96 -14.56 -6.15
N LEU A 39 2.68 -13.34 -6.63
CA LEU A 39 1.48 -12.60 -6.24
C LEU A 39 0.20 -13.27 -6.75
N ARG A 40 0.22 -13.96 -7.90
CA ARG A 40 -0.91 -14.76 -8.39
C ARG A 40 -1.20 -15.91 -7.44
N ASP A 41 -0.17 -16.66 -7.04
CA ASP A 41 -0.31 -17.80 -6.14
C ASP A 41 -0.78 -17.35 -4.75
N LEU A 42 -0.22 -16.26 -4.23
CA LEU A 42 -0.68 -15.65 -2.98
C LEU A 42 -2.15 -15.24 -3.06
N LYS A 43 -2.56 -14.54 -4.13
CA LYS A 43 -3.95 -14.11 -4.33
C LYS A 43 -4.92 -15.30 -4.36
N GLN A 44 -4.53 -16.40 -5.02
CA GLN A 44 -5.32 -17.64 -5.02
C GLN A 44 -5.39 -18.26 -3.63
N GLY A 45 -4.27 -18.29 -2.90
CA GLY A 45 -4.19 -18.81 -1.54
C GLY A 45 -5.06 -18.05 -0.54
N LEU A 46 -5.12 -16.72 -0.66
CA LEU A 46 -5.98 -15.85 0.15
C LEU A 46 -7.46 -16.10 -0.17
N ALA A 47 -7.83 -16.08 -1.45
CA ALA A 47 -9.21 -16.33 -1.87
C ALA A 47 -9.72 -17.71 -1.44
N ALA A 48 -8.88 -18.75 -1.54
CA ALA A 48 -9.23 -20.11 -1.09
C ALA A 48 -9.50 -20.21 0.42
N ARG A 49 -9.01 -19.25 1.20
CA ARG A 49 -9.22 -19.15 2.65
C ARG A 49 -10.31 -18.15 3.03
N GLY A 50 -10.96 -17.51 2.06
CA GLY A 50 -11.96 -16.46 2.32
C GLY A 50 -11.36 -15.12 2.72
N TYR A 51 -10.07 -14.87 2.43
CA TYR A 51 -9.39 -13.64 2.79
C TYR A 51 -9.39 -12.62 1.66
N GLN A 52 -9.66 -11.36 2.01
CA GLN A 52 -9.58 -10.20 1.13
C GLN A 52 -8.49 -9.26 1.66
N PRO A 53 -7.42 -9.00 0.88
CA PRO A 53 -6.44 -7.97 1.24
C PRO A 53 -7.11 -6.61 1.43
N ALA A 54 -6.97 -6.04 2.63
CA ALA A 54 -7.39 -4.68 2.94
C ALA A 54 -6.21 -3.71 2.80
N ALA A 55 -5.04 -4.11 3.29
CA ALA A 55 -3.81 -3.32 3.27
C ALA A 55 -2.55 -4.20 3.09
N VAL A 56 -1.48 -3.57 2.62
CA VAL A 56 -0.10 -4.08 2.74
C VAL A 56 0.66 -3.16 3.69
N ALA A 57 1.19 -3.69 4.79
CA ALA A 57 1.93 -2.93 5.79
C ALA A 57 3.43 -3.11 5.62
N THR A 58 4.21 -2.05 5.82
CA THR A 58 5.67 -2.09 5.70
C THR A 58 6.31 -1.01 6.57
N GLU A 59 7.53 -1.26 7.01
CA GLU A 59 8.42 -0.27 7.60
C GLU A 59 9.31 0.30 6.50
N ALA A 60 9.52 1.62 6.52
CA ALA A 60 10.39 2.31 5.58
C ALA A 60 11.65 2.80 6.28
N GLU A 61 12.79 2.32 5.79
CA GLU A 61 14.11 2.61 6.35
C GLU A 61 14.87 3.50 5.36
N PHE A 62 14.65 4.80 5.45
CA PHE A 62 15.36 5.75 4.60
C PHE A 62 16.72 6.11 5.19
N ASP A 63 17.78 5.88 4.44
CA ASP A 63 19.10 6.39 4.77
C ASP A 63 19.15 7.93 4.53
N ALA A 64 19.51 8.66 5.59
CA ALA A 64 19.63 10.11 5.57
C ALA A 64 20.83 10.59 4.73
N GLU A 65 21.94 9.87 4.80
CA GLU A 65 23.24 10.28 4.26
C GLU A 65 23.49 9.73 2.85
N SER A 66 22.86 8.60 2.50
CA SER A 66 23.04 7.93 1.22
C SER A 66 21.85 8.12 0.28
N THR A 67 22.05 8.96 -0.75
CA THR A 67 21.09 9.12 -1.85
C THR A 67 20.76 7.78 -2.53
N LEU A 68 21.73 6.87 -2.64
CA LEU A 68 21.53 5.58 -3.31
C LEU A 68 20.64 4.65 -2.49
N GLU A 69 20.88 4.53 -1.18
CA GLU A 69 20.02 3.71 -0.31
C GLU A 69 18.61 4.29 -0.25
N ARG A 70 18.48 5.63 -0.16
CA ARG A 70 17.18 6.31 -0.20
C ARG A 70 16.41 6.04 -1.50
N GLN A 71 17.10 5.97 -2.63
CA GLN A 71 16.49 5.62 -3.91
C GLN A 71 16.04 4.16 -3.96
N ARG A 72 16.86 3.23 -3.47
CA ARG A 72 16.50 1.80 -3.36
C ARG A 72 15.27 1.61 -2.49
N GLU A 73 15.22 2.32 -1.37
CA GLU A 73 14.07 2.30 -0.48
C GLU A 73 12.80 2.80 -1.16
N ALA A 74 12.88 3.93 -1.84
CA ALA A 74 11.76 4.45 -2.62
C ALA A 74 11.32 3.48 -3.73
N ASP A 75 12.26 2.79 -4.38
CA ASP A 75 11.95 1.78 -5.41
C ASP A 75 11.31 0.51 -4.83
N ARG A 76 11.73 0.07 -3.65
CA ARG A 76 11.10 -1.01 -2.89
C ARG A 76 9.64 -0.67 -2.59
N LEU A 77 9.38 0.50 -2.02
CA LEU A 77 8.03 0.96 -1.69
C LEU A 77 7.15 1.10 -2.94
N ARG A 78 7.69 1.56 -4.07
CA ARG A 78 6.97 1.57 -5.36
C ARG A 78 6.62 0.15 -5.84
N GLY A 79 7.47 -0.83 -5.57
CA GLY A 79 7.19 -2.25 -5.79
C GLY A 79 6.01 -2.72 -4.97
N LEU A 80 5.97 -2.37 -3.68
CA LEU A 80 4.88 -2.73 -2.77
C LEU A 80 3.55 -2.07 -3.15
N VAL A 81 3.55 -0.81 -3.61
CA VAL A 81 2.33 -0.17 -4.14
C VAL A 81 1.73 -0.98 -5.30
N ARG A 82 2.58 -1.42 -6.25
CA ARG A 82 2.14 -2.26 -7.36
C ARG A 82 1.64 -3.62 -6.88
N ALA A 83 2.30 -4.21 -5.87
CA ALA A 83 1.86 -5.47 -5.28
C ALA A 83 0.50 -5.32 -4.59
N ALA A 84 0.28 -4.25 -3.81
CA ALA A 84 -1.00 -3.94 -3.16
C ALA A 84 -2.13 -3.83 -4.20
N SER A 85 -1.93 -3.04 -5.25
CA SER A 85 -2.89 -2.90 -6.35
C SER A 85 -3.18 -4.26 -7.02
N PHE A 86 -2.15 -5.06 -7.29
CA PHE A 86 -2.30 -6.39 -7.89
C PHE A 86 -3.13 -7.34 -7.01
N LEU A 87 -2.84 -7.36 -5.71
CA LEU A 87 -3.54 -8.18 -4.71
C LEU A 87 -4.97 -7.68 -4.46
N GLY A 88 -5.28 -6.44 -4.84
CA GLY A 88 -6.58 -5.80 -4.63
C GLY A 88 -6.71 -5.14 -3.25
N ALA A 89 -5.59 -4.88 -2.59
CA ALA A 89 -5.55 -4.08 -1.37
C ALA A 89 -5.78 -2.61 -1.71
N GLY A 90 -6.70 -1.96 -1.01
CA GLY A 90 -7.00 -0.55 -1.21
C GLY A 90 -5.98 0.39 -0.57
N ARG A 91 -5.06 -0.13 0.25
CA ARG A 91 -4.12 0.67 1.05
C ARG A 91 -2.72 0.08 1.08
N ILE A 92 -1.73 0.96 1.20
CA ILE A 92 -0.39 0.65 1.69
C ILE A 92 -0.15 1.44 2.97
N GLU A 93 0.20 0.73 4.04
CA GLU A 93 0.50 1.29 5.35
C GLU A 93 2.01 1.35 5.50
N VAL A 94 2.56 2.56 5.61
CA VAL A 94 4.00 2.78 5.71
C VAL A 94 4.32 3.39 7.07
N ARG A 95 5.06 2.65 7.91
CA ARG A 95 5.69 3.22 9.10
C ARG A 95 7.01 3.86 8.71
N VAL A 96 7.26 5.05 9.22
CA VAL A 96 8.50 5.81 8.99
C VAL A 96 8.94 6.37 10.33
N ASP A 97 10.23 6.28 10.64
CA ASP A 97 10.79 6.90 11.84
C ASP A 97 10.57 8.42 11.82
N GLU A 98 10.35 9.04 12.99
CA GLU A 98 9.98 10.46 13.11
C GLU A 98 11.08 11.41 12.59
N ALA A 99 12.34 10.98 12.58
CA ALA A 99 13.46 11.77 12.09
C ALA A 99 13.59 11.68 10.56
N THR A 100 12.71 12.37 9.82
CA THR A 100 12.77 12.45 8.35
C THR A 100 13.30 13.79 7.85
N CYS A 101 14.23 13.75 6.88
CA CYS A 101 14.69 14.94 6.17
C CYS A 101 13.76 15.31 5.00
N GLU A 102 13.96 16.49 4.41
CA GLU A 102 13.14 17.01 3.30
C GLU A 102 13.09 16.03 2.10
N GLU A 103 14.19 15.34 1.82
CA GLU A 103 14.28 14.38 0.73
C GLU A 103 13.39 13.15 0.98
N VAL A 104 13.26 12.72 2.24
CA VAL A 104 12.35 11.62 2.61
C VAL A 104 10.90 12.06 2.46
N HIS A 105 10.55 13.28 2.89
CA HIS A 105 9.22 13.83 2.67
C HIS A 105 8.87 13.90 1.18
N THR A 106 9.82 14.34 0.35
CA THR A 106 9.68 14.37 -1.11
C THR A 106 9.47 12.96 -1.70
N ALA A 107 10.26 11.98 -1.25
CA ALA A 107 10.11 10.59 -1.68
C ALA A 107 8.73 10.02 -1.32
N LEU A 108 8.26 10.26 -0.09
CA LEU A 108 6.93 9.82 0.36
C LEU A 108 5.79 10.53 -0.37
N ALA A 109 5.93 11.81 -0.70
CA ALA A 109 4.95 12.53 -1.52
C ALA A 109 4.87 11.94 -2.93
N ALA A 110 6.01 11.66 -3.56
CA ALA A 110 6.07 11.00 -4.86
C ALA A 110 5.48 9.58 -4.82
N LEU A 111 5.63 8.87 -3.69
CA LEU A 111 5.04 7.56 -3.48
C LEU A 111 3.50 7.66 -3.36
N ALA A 112 2.99 8.64 -2.61
CA ALA A 112 1.55 8.88 -2.47
C ALA A 112 0.89 9.19 -3.83
N GLU A 113 1.50 10.06 -4.64
CA GLU A 113 1.09 10.35 -6.02
C GLU A 113 1.10 9.11 -6.93
N ARG A 114 1.98 8.15 -6.67
CA ARG A 114 1.99 6.90 -7.41
C ARG A 114 0.90 5.95 -6.90
N ALA A 115 0.71 5.85 -5.60
CA ALA A 115 -0.33 5.02 -5.00
C ALA A 115 -1.71 5.43 -5.51
N ASP A 116 -2.01 6.74 -5.52
CA ASP A 116 -3.26 7.28 -6.07
C ASP A 116 -3.50 6.86 -7.53
N ARG A 117 -2.46 6.94 -8.38
CA ARG A 117 -2.52 6.49 -9.78
C ARG A 117 -2.78 4.99 -9.94
N GLU A 118 -2.42 4.18 -8.96
CA GLU A 118 -2.67 2.73 -8.94
C GLU A 118 -3.99 2.37 -8.22
N GLY A 119 -4.75 3.38 -7.76
CA GLY A 119 -5.98 3.21 -6.99
C GLY A 119 -5.77 2.74 -5.56
N VAL A 120 -4.58 2.98 -5.00
CA VAL A 120 -4.17 2.59 -3.65
C VAL A 120 -3.96 3.84 -2.80
N GLU A 121 -4.52 3.87 -1.59
CA GLU A 121 -4.27 4.93 -0.63
C GLU A 121 -2.94 4.67 0.11
N LEU A 122 -2.06 5.68 0.16
CA LEU A 122 -0.89 5.64 1.05
C LEU A 122 -1.29 6.17 2.43
N VAL A 123 -1.17 5.32 3.44
CA VAL A 123 -1.41 5.67 4.85
C VAL A 123 -0.08 5.66 5.58
N ARG A 124 0.27 6.78 6.22
CA ARG A 124 1.39 6.80 7.17
C ARG A 124 0.87 6.34 8.52
N VAL A 125 1.54 5.36 9.11
CA VAL A 125 1.20 4.84 10.44
C VAL A 125 2.31 5.29 11.39
N GLU A 126 1.94 5.97 12.46
CA GLU A 126 2.88 6.24 13.55
C GLU A 126 3.24 4.89 14.19
N GLY A 127 4.53 4.65 14.45
CA GLY A 127 4.91 3.51 15.27
C GLY A 127 4.22 3.68 16.62
N ASP A 128 3.43 2.69 17.04
CA ASP A 128 2.88 2.71 18.40
C ASP A 128 4.09 2.72 19.32
N GLY A 129 4.36 3.89 19.92
CA GLY A 129 5.41 4.07 20.90
C GLY A 129 5.04 3.20 22.09
N ALA A 130 5.44 1.93 22.04
CA ALA A 130 5.36 1.03 23.16
C ALA A 130 6.28 1.57 24.26
N ALA A 131 5.70 2.42 25.11
CA ALA A 131 6.22 2.86 26.39
C ALA A 131 5.79 1.90 27.50
#